data_AF-A0A527WVA4-F1
#
_entry.id   AF-A0A527WVA4-F1
#
_cell.length_a   1.000
_cell.length_b   1.000
_cell.length_c   1.000
_cell.angle_alpha   90.00
_cell.angle_beta   90.00
_cell.angle_gamma   90.00
#
_symmetry.space_group_name_H-M   'P 1'
#
loop_
_entity.id
_entity.type
_entity.pdbx_description
1 polymer ?
#
loop_
_entity_poly.entity_id
_entity_poly.type
_entity_poly.pdbx_seq_one_letter_code
_entity_poly.pdbx_strand_id
1 'polypeptide(L)'
;NIDLRIFPKVWAHGFAVEKRDDGEIRRSLQFFDAAGEAVHKVHLKPASNLYAYQKLVASLESSNQEPTVAILPSAAEGGGEGQASVASIDDLRDRWSRLTDVHQFFGMLKTLKLSRREAVRMVGQDYAWLLDNDAVSAMFHHAAAGGMPIMCFVGNRGCIQIHSGPIRSVKPMGPWINVLDETFHLHLRADHIHEVWAVRKPTKDGHVTSLEAYDADGAMIIQFFGKRHEGEGEREDWRFLAENLPRIPSPTAA
;
A
#
# COMPACT_ATOMS: atom_id res chain seq x y z
N ASN A 1 -15.74 -4.07 -5.23
CA ASN A 1 -15.42 -2.97 -6.15
C ASN A 1 -13.92 -2.85 -6.33
N ILE A 2 -13.48 -2.33 -7.47
CA ILE A 2 -12.07 -2.11 -7.79
C ILE A 2 -11.74 -0.64 -7.53
N ASP A 3 -10.71 -0.38 -6.74
CA ASP A 3 -10.21 0.97 -6.45
C ASP A 3 -8.70 0.98 -6.66
N LEU A 4 -8.24 1.78 -7.62
CA LEU A 4 -6.85 1.85 -8.06
C LEU A 4 -6.41 3.32 -8.12
N ARG A 5 -5.13 3.55 -7.82
CA ARG A 5 -4.40 4.73 -8.28
C ARG A 5 -3.36 4.25 -9.28
N ILE A 6 -3.45 4.70 -10.52
CA ILE A 6 -2.57 4.26 -11.61
C ILE A 6 -1.62 5.40 -11.93
N PHE A 7 -0.34 5.07 -12.13
CA PHE A 7 0.71 5.99 -12.55
C PHE A 7 1.17 5.62 -13.97
N PRO A 8 0.47 6.07 -15.03
CA PRO A 8 0.62 5.51 -16.38
C PRO A 8 2.03 5.64 -16.96
N LYS A 9 2.80 6.66 -16.53
CA LYS A 9 4.17 6.89 -16.99
C LYS A 9 5.14 5.74 -16.70
N VAL A 10 4.79 4.86 -15.76
CA VAL A 10 5.61 3.70 -15.39
C VAL A 10 5.27 2.47 -16.22
N TRP A 11 4.06 2.41 -16.78
CA TRP A 11 3.56 1.24 -17.51
C TRP A 11 4.18 1.23 -18.91
N ALA A 12 4.87 0.14 -19.27
CA ALA A 12 5.59 0.05 -20.54
C ALA A 12 5.09 -1.10 -21.42
N HIS A 13 4.72 -2.24 -20.82
CA HIS A 13 4.35 -3.44 -21.57
C HIS A 13 3.05 -4.05 -21.04
N GLY A 14 2.26 -4.64 -21.93
CA GLY A 14 0.99 -5.28 -21.61
C GLY A 14 0.81 -6.56 -22.43
N PHE A 15 0.38 -7.63 -21.78
CA PHE A 15 0.20 -8.95 -22.40
C PHE A 15 -1.16 -9.55 -22.05
N ALA A 16 -1.84 -10.08 -23.05
CA ALA A 16 -2.96 -10.98 -22.87
C ALA A 16 -2.43 -12.41 -22.78
N VAL A 17 -2.58 -13.05 -21.63
CA VAL A 17 -2.02 -14.38 -21.36
C VAL A 17 -3.12 -15.41 -21.19
N GLU A 18 -3.04 -16.50 -21.95
CA GLU A 18 -3.83 -17.72 -21.75
C GLU A 18 -2.92 -18.82 -21.21
N LYS A 19 -3.27 -19.37 -20.05
CA LYS A 19 -2.61 -20.54 -19.46
C LYS A 19 -3.59 -21.71 -19.43
N ARG A 20 -3.10 -22.90 -19.80
CA ARG A 20 -3.87 -24.15 -19.79
C ARG A 20 -3.23 -25.08 -18.77
N ASP A 21 -3.90 -25.30 -17.65
CA ASP A 21 -3.47 -26.22 -16.58
C ASP A 21 -4.62 -27.20 -16.31
N ASP A 22 -4.37 -28.52 -16.35
CA ASP A 22 -5.32 -29.57 -15.97
C ASP A 22 -6.74 -29.44 -16.57
N GLY A 23 -6.84 -28.96 -17.82
CA GLY A 23 -8.11 -28.76 -18.52
C GLY A 23 -8.82 -27.43 -18.22
N GLU A 24 -8.32 -26.63 -17.26
CA GLU A 24 -8.80 -25.28 -16.98
C GLU A 24 -8.04 -24.25 -17.84
N ILE A 25 -8.78 -23.35 -18.48
CA ILE A 25 -8.18 -22.22 -19.22
C ILE A 25 -8.28 -20.96 -18.37
N ARG A 26 -7.14 -20.44 -17.94
CA ARG A 26 -7.05 -19.17 -17.21
C ARG A 26 -6.58 -18.06 -18.14
N ARG A 27 -7.27 -16.93 -18.10
CA ARG A 27 -6.97 -15.75 -18.92
C ARG A 27 -6.67 -14.55 -18.05
N SER A 28 -5.68 -13.76 -18.47
CA SER A 28 -5.30 -12.55 -17.75
C SER A 28 -4.80 -11.45 -18.69
N LEU A 29 -4.87 -10.21 -18.22
CA LEU A 29 -4.11 -9.08 -18.72
C LEU A 29 -3.01 -8.80 -17.70
N GLN A 30 -1.75 -8.77 -18.14
CA GLN A 30 -0.60 -8.55 -17.26
C GLN A 30 0.20 -7.36 -17.77
N PHE A 31 0.54 -6.46 -16.86
CA PHE A 31 1.19 -5.19 -17.18
C PHE A 31 2.50 -5.06 -16.43
N PHE A 32 3.52 -4.54 -17.11
CA PHE A 32 4.88 -4.45 -16.65
C PHE A 32 5.46 -3.06 -16.93
N ASP A 33 6.45 -2.66 -16.15
CA ASP A 33 7.22 -1.46 -16.43
C ASP A 33 8.39 -1.72 -17.38
N ALA A 34 9.15 -0.67 -17.68
CA ALA A 34 10.27 -0.73 -18.61
C ALA A 34 11.44 -1.60 -18.13
N ALA A 35 11.52 -1.93 -16.84
CA ALA A 35 12.51 -2.85 -16.29
C ALA A 35 12.02 -4.31 -16.32
N GLY A 36 10.77 -4.55 -16.75
CA GLY A 36 10.15 -5.87 -16.75
C GLY A 36 9.50 -6.26 -15.43
N GLU A 37 9.41 -5.34 -14.46
CA GLU A 37 8.77 -5.62 -13.17
C GLU A 37 7.24 -5.57 -13.29
N ALA A 38 6.56 -6.47 -12.57
CA ALA A 38 5.12 -6.59 -12.64
C ALA A 38 4.43 -5.38 -11.96
N VAL A 39 3.58 -4.68 -12.71
CA VAL A 39 2.86 -3.51 -12.21
C VAL A 39 1.44 -3.87 -11.79
N HIS A 40 0.69 -4.58 -12.63
CA HIS A 40 -0.69 -4.97 -12.33
C HIS A 40 -1.12 -6.18 -13.15
N LYS A 41 -2.08 -6.96 -12.62
CA LYS A 41 -2.66 -8.11 -13.32
C LYS A 41 -4.17 -8.17 -13.10
N VAL A 42 -4.91 -8.41 -14.18
CA VAL A 42 -6.36 -8.62 -14.16
C VAL A 42 -6.64 -10.03 -14.64
N HIS A 43 -7.19 -10.86 -13.77
CA HIS A 43 -7.56 -12.24 -14.10
C HIS A 43 -9.07 -12.35 -14.36
N LEU A 44 -9.43 -13.06 -15.42
CA LEU A 44 -10.81 -13.42 -15.66
C LEU A 44 -11.26 -14.44 -14.61
N LYS A 45 -12.50 -14.29 -14.16
CA LYS A 45 -13.22 -15.22 -13.28
C LYS A 45 -14.41 -15.82 -14.03
N PRO A 46 -15.09 -16.85 -13.50
CA PRO A 46 -16.26 -17.43 -14.16
C PRO A 46 -17.37 -16.42 -14.51
N ALA A 47 -17.56 -15.37 -13.71
CA ALA A 47 -18.54 -14.31 -13.96
C ALA A 47 -18.06 -13.22 -14.96
N SER A 48 -16.84 -13.32 -15.49
CA SER A 48 -16.31 -12.35 -16.44
C SER A 48 -16.92 -12.53 -17.84
N ASN A 49 -17.05 -11.43 -18.59
CA ASN A 49 -17.51 -11.48 -19.97
C ASN A 49 -16.35 -11.83 -20.91
N LEU A 50 -16.29 -13.10 -21.35
CA LEU A 50 -15.23 -13.60 -22.23
C LEU A 50 -15.23 -12.92 -23.61
N TYR A 51 -16.42 -12.66 -24.18
CA TYR A 51 -16.52 -12.01 -25.50
C TYR A 51 -15.97 -10.59 -25.46
N ALA A 52 -16.28 -9.82 -24.41
CA ALA A 52 -15.74 -8.48 -24.21
C ALA A 52 -14.20 -8.49 -24.06
N TYR A 53 -13.67 -9.47 -23.32
CA TYR A 53 -12.22 -9.68 -23.21
C TYR A 53 -11.58 -9.95 -24.58
N GLN A 54 -12.11 -10.90 -25.36
CA GLN A 54 -11.57 -11.24 -26.68
C GLN A 54 -11.59 -10.04 -27.63
N LYS A 55 -12.70 -9.28 -27.64
CA LYS A 55 -12.81 -8.04 -28.42
C LYS A 55 -11.78 -6.99 -28.01
N LEU A 56 -11.57 -6.82 -26.70
CA LEU A 56 -10.57 -5.89 -26.17
C LEU A 56 -9.15 -6.29 -26.62
N VAL A 57 -8.78 -7.56 -26.45
CA VAL A 57 -7.48 -8.09 -26.85
C VAL A 57 -7.24 -7.86 -28.34
N ALA A 58 -8.18 -8.25 -29.20
CA ALA A 58 -8.06 -8.05 -30.64
C ALA A 58 -7.94 -6.57 -31.04
N SER A 59 -8.55 -5.65 -30.29
CA SER A 59 -8.48 -4.22 -30.57
C SER A 59 -7.17 -3.54 -30.13
N LEU A 60 -6.45 -4.14 -29.17
CA LEU A 60 -5.23 -3.59 -28.58
C LEU A 60 -3.98 -4.39 -28.96
N GLU A 61 -4.13 -5.40 -29.83
CA GLU A 61 -3.03 -6.24 -30.26
C GLU A 61 -1.98 -5.40 -31.00
N SER A 62 -0.73 -5.48 -30.54
CA SER A 62 0.42 -4.84 -31.17
C SER A 62 0.73 -5.52 -32.51
N SER A 63 1.13 -4.75 -33.52
CA SER A 63 1.66 -5.33 -34.77
C SER A 63 2.99 -6.05 -34.57
N ASN A 64 3.75 -5.67 -33.54
CA ASN A 64 4.93 -6.41 -33.09
C ASN A 64 4.51 -7.47 -32.05
N GLN A 65 4.68 -8.74 -32.42
CA GLN A 65 4.42 -9.94 -31.61
C GLN A 65 5.70 -10.76 -31.35
N GLU A 66 6.87 -10.12 -31.37
CA GLU A 66 8.11 -10.79 -31.02
C GLU A 66 8.06 -11.37 -29.60
N PRO A 67 8.62 -12.57 -29.36
CA PRO A 67 8.57 -13.24 -28.06
C PRO A 67 9.54 -12.64 -27.03
N THR A 68 10.18 -11.51 -27.35
CA THR A 68 11.20 -10.84 -26.54
C THR A 68 10.90 -9.36 -26.44
N VAL A 69 11.25 -8.76 -25.29
CA VAL A 69 11.11 -7.32 -25.06
C VAL A 69 12.44 -6.77 -24.55
N ALA A 70 12.83 -5.61 -25.09
CA ALA A 70 13.96 -4.86 -24.56
C ALA A 70 13.58 -4.23 -23.22
N ILE A 71 14.32 -4.56 -22.17
CA ILE A 71 14.15 -3.98 -20.83
C ILE A 71 15.26 -2.97 -20.54
N LEU A 72 14.93 -1.97 -19.73
CA LEU A 72 15.89 -1.02 -19.17
C LEU A 72 16.40 -1.54 -17.82
N PRO A 73 17.61 -1.15 -17.39
CA PRO A 73 18.03 -1.37 -16.01
C PRO A 73 16.99 -0.81 -15.04
N SER A 74 16.66 -1.55 -13.98
CA SER A 74 15.81 -1.02 -12.94
C SER A 74 16.45 0.24 -12.38
N ALA A 75 15.72 1.37 -12.41
CA ALA A 75 16.08 2.48 -11.54
C ALA A 75 16.07 1.90 -10.12
N ALA A 76 17.16 2.13 -9.35
CA ALA A 76 17.13 1.81 -7.93
C ALA A 76 15.86 2.44 -7.34
N GLU A 77 15.12 1.69 -6.54
CA GLU A 77 13.97 2.25 -5.85
C GLU A 77 14.50 3.38 -4.99
N GLY A 78 14.23 4.61 -5.42
CA GLY A 78 14.66 5.81 -4.74
C GLY A 78 13.88 5.97 -3.44
N GLY A 79 14.05 5.05 -2.49
CA GLY A 79 14.09 5.43 -1.08
C GLY A 79 15.17 6.49 -0.99
N GLY A 80 14.79 7.70 -0.60
CA GLY A 80 15.65 8.89 -0.57
C GLY A 80 16.84 8.81 0.39
N GLU A 81 17.45 7.65 0.57
CA GLU A 81 18.66 7.44 1.34
C GLU A 81 19.86 7.90 0.53
N GLY A 82 20.13 9.19 0.52
CA GLY A 82 21.36 9.68 -0.09
C GLY A 82 21.49 11.18 -0.27
N GLN A 83 20.42 11.96 -0.14
CA GLN A 83 20.56 13.40 0.05
C GLN A 83 20.37 13.70 1.52
N ALA A 84 21.45 14.06 2.21
CA ALA A 84 21.36 14.60 3.56
C ALA A 84 20.28 15.68 3.57
N SER A 85 19.18 15.39 4.28
CA SER A 85 18.06 16.31 4.43
C SER A 85 18.60 17.65 4.94
N VAL A 86 18.35 18.71 4.16
CA VAL A 86 18.58 20.09 4.61
C VAL A 86 17.41 20.57 5.50
N ALA A 87 16.28 19.87 5.46
CA ALA A 87 15.10 20.23 6.24
C ALA A 87 15.35 20.00 7.74
N SER A 88 15.12 21.04 8.55
CA SER A 88 15.12 20.93 10.00
C SER A 88 13.84 20.22 10.48
N ILE A 89 13.92 19.62 11.67
CA ILE A 89 12.75 19.04 12.34
C ILE A 89 11.66 20.11 12.53
N ASP A 90 12.03 21.36 12.78
CA ASP A 90 11.08 22.46 12.96
C ASP A 90 10.31 22.78 11.67
N ASP A 91 10.97 22.82 10.50
CA ASP A 91 10.30 23.06 9.21
C ASP A 91 9.37 21.90 8.84
N LEU A 92 9.80 20.66 9.11
CA LEU A 92 8.96 19.47 8.96
C LEU A 92 7.70 19.57 9.83
N ARG A 93 7.87 19.86 11.13
CA ARG A 93 6.76 19.93 12.09
C ARG A 93 5.81 21.10 11.78
N ASP A 94 6.32 22.27 11.42
CA ASP A 94 5.48 23.41 11.02
C ASP A 94 4.60 23.05 9.82
N ARG A 95 5.18 22.49 8.75
CA ARG A 95 4.41 22.08 7.57
C ARG A 95 3.45 20.95 7.83
N TRP A 96 3.85 19.94 8.61
CA TRP A 96 3.02 18.80 8.96
C TRP A 96 1.79 19.25 9.76
N SER A 97 1.97 20.19 10.70
CA SER A 97 0.88 20.72 11.52
C SER A 97 -0.17 21.50 10.72
N ARG A 98 0.22 22.06 9.57
CA ARG A 98 -0.63 22.84 8.66
C ARG A 98 -1.32 22.00 7.59
N LEU A 99 -1.14 20.69 7.59
CA LEU A 99 -1.86 19.80 6.69
C LEU A 99 -3.37 19.94 6.94
N THR A 100 -4.09 20.20 5.87
CA THR A 100 -5.56 20.27 5.87
C THR A 100 -6.17 19.10 5.12
N ASP A 101 -5.36 18.38 4.34
CA ASP A 101 -5.72 17.22 3.56
C ASP A 101 -4.55 16.23 3.51
N VAL A 102 -4.82 14.93 3.67
CA VAL A 102 -3.79 13.87 3.64
C VAL A 102 -3.03 13.80 2.32
N HIS A 103 -3.62 14.24 1.21
CA HIS A 103 -2.97 14.28 -0.11
C HIS A 103 -1.91 15.37 -0.22
N GLN A 104 -1.92 16.39 0.65
CA GLN A 104 -0.87 17.41 0.73
C GLN A 104 0.46 16.83 1.25
N PHE A 105 0.40 15.70 1.96
CA PHE A 105 1.55 15.07 2.58
C PHE A 105 2.66 14.75 1.58
N PHE A 106 2.31 14.20 0.41
CA PHE A 106 3.31 13.89 -0.63
C PHE A 106 3.99 15.15 -1.18
N GLY A 107 3.21 16.23 -1.37
CA GLY A 107 3.75 17.52 -1.80
C GLY A 107 4.75 18.09 -0.78
N MET A 108 4.40 18.02 0.51
CA MET A 108 5.27 18.45 1.61
C MET A 108 6.60 17.66 1.62
N LEU A 109 6.55 16.33 1.54
CA LEU A 109 7.76 15.49 1.49
C LEU A 109 8.67 15.87 0.32
N LYS A 110 8.10 16.10 -0.86
CA LYS A 110 8.85 16.54 -2.05
C LYS A 110 9.52 17.89 -1.85
N THR A 111 8.83 18.85 -1.21
CA THR A 111 9.38 20.18 -0.90
C THR A 111 10.56 20.08 0.07
N LEU A 112 10.44 19.24 1.09
CA LEU A 112 11.47 19.03 2.11
C LEU A 112 12.60 18.08 1.64
N LYS A 113 12.42 17.44 0.48
CA LYS A 113 13.31 16.39 -0.04
C LYS A 113 13.51 15.25 0.97
N LEU A 114 12.46 14.92 1.72
CA LEU A 114 12.44 13.83 2.68
C LEU A 114 11.75 12.62 2.07
N SER A 115 12.30 11.43 2.30
CA SER A 115 11.52 10.21 2.16
C SER A 115 10.41 10.16 3.22
N ARG A 116 9.38 9.35 2.96
CA ARG A 116 8.28 9.17 3.92
C ARG A 116 8.77 8.61 5.24
N ARG A 117 9.68 7.62 5.21
CA ARG A 117 10.23 6.99 6.40
C ARG A 117 11.05 7.97 7.24
N GLU A 118 11.92 8.77 6.60
CA GLU A 118 12.69 9.81 7.32
C GLU A 118 11.76 10.81 8.00
N ALA A 119 10.75 11.30 7.29
CA ALA A 119 9.79 12.25 7.86
C ALA A 119 9.02 11.66 9.04
N VAL A 120 8.57 10.40 8.95
CA VAL A 120 7.87 9.69 10.03
C VAL A 120 8.78 9.50 11.26
N ARG A 121 10.07 9.17 11.08
CA ARG A 121 11.03 9.06 12.18
C ARG A 121 11.35 10.40 12.84
N MET A 122 11.40 11.48 12.05
CA MET A 122 11.82 12.81 12.50
C MET A 122 10.70 13.63 13.13
N VAL A 123 9.44 13.44 12.71
CA VAL A 123 8.36 14.37 13.03
C VAL A 123 8.03 14.42 14.53
N GLY A 124 8.26 13.36 15.29
CA GLY A 124 8.02 13.29 16.75
C GLY A 124 6.78 12.48 17.15
N GLN A 125 6.75 12.03 18.41
CA GLN A 125 5.81 11.01 18.91
C GLN A 125 4.33 11.45 18.95
N ASP A 126 4.04 12.74 18.91
CA ASP A 126 2.70 13.30 18.78
C ASP A 126 2.09 13.09 17.38
N TYR A 127 2.94 12.92 16.37
CA TYR A 127 2.55 12.67 14.98
C TYR A 127 2.88 11.26 14.50
N ALA A 128 3.94 10.64 15.01
CA ALA A 128 4.31 9.29 14.60
C ALA A 128 5.02 8.54 15.72
N TRP A 129 4.58 7.31 15.99
CA TRP A 129 5.21 6.44 16.98
C TRP A 129 5.39 5.03 16.45
N LEU A 130 6.49 4.41 16.87
CA LEU A 130 6.86 3.06 16.49
C LEU A 130 6.01 2.05 17.25
N LEU A 131 5.47 1.09 16.51
CA LEU A 131 4.69 -0.02 17.02
C LEU A 131 5.54 -1.29 17.01
N ASP A 132 5.16 -2.25 17.85
CA ASP A 132 5.74 -3.59 17.80
C ASP A 132 5.39 -4.27 16.46
N ASN A 133 6.24 -5.19 15.99
CA ASN A 133 6.00 -5.91 14.74
C ASN A 133 4.71 -6.75 14.78
N ASP A 134 4.27 -7.17 15.96
CA ASP A 134 3.00 -7.88 16.14
C ASP A 134 1.77 -6.97 15.94
N ALA A 135 1.93 -5.64 15.88
CA ALA A 135 0.82 -4.70 15.75
C ALA A 135 -0.01 -4.89 14.49
N VAL A 136 0.61 -5.27 13.36
CA VAL A 136 -0.14 -5.56 12.12
C VAL A 136 -1.03 -6.80 12.30
N SER A 137 -0.50 -7.84 12.93
CA SER A 137 -1.27 -9.05 13.24
C SER A 137 -2.41 -8.74 14.21
N ALA A 138 -2.13 -8.01 15.29
CA ALA A 138 -3.14 -7.58 16.26
C ALA A 138 -4.26 -6.75 15.58
N MET A 139 -3.90 -5.78 14.74
CA MET A 139 -4.85 -4.97 13.98
C MET A 139 -5.78 -5.85 13.12
N PHE A 140 -5.24 -6.82 12.38
CA PHE A 140 -6.06 -7.72 11.56
C PHE A 140 -7.06 -8.53 12.39
N HIS A 141 -6.62 -9.11 13.52
CA HIS A 141 -7.49 -9.92 14.37
C HIS A 141 -8.58 -9.07 15.04
N HIS A 142 -8.25 -7.87 15.52
CA HIS A 142 -9.24 -6.95 16.10
C HIS A 142 -10.25 -6.45 15.05
N ALA A 143 -9.78 -6.06 13.86
CA ALA A 143 -10.65 -5.61 12.79
C ALA A 143 -11.60 -6.73 12.33
N ALA A 144 -11.10 -7.96 12.19
CA ALA A 144 -11.92 -9.11 11.82
C ALA A 144 -12.94 -9.49 12.91
N ALA A 145 -12.53 -9.52 14.18
CA ALA A 145 -13.42 -9.84 15.30
C ALA A 145 -14.56 -8.82 15.46
N GLY A 146 -14.27 -7.54 15.24
CA GLY A 146 -15.26 -6.46 15.32
C GLY A 146 -16.05 -6.22 14.02
N GLY A 147 -15.71 -6.91 12.92
CA GLY A 147 -16.24 -6.58 11.59
C GLY A 147 -15.95 -5.13 11.17
N MET A 148 -14.85 -4.56 11.67
CA MET A 148 -14.48 -3.16 11.47
C MET A 148 -14.08 -2.94 10.01
N PRO A 149 -14.71 -1.98 9.30
CA PRO A 149 -14.32 -1.69 7.93
C PRO A 149 -13.01 -0.91 7.90
N ILE A 150 -12.01 -1.46 7.22
CA ILE A 150 -10.70 -0.86 7.03
C ILE A 150 -10.51 -0.43 5.56
N MET A 151 -9.48 0.37 5.33
CA MET A 151 -8.86 0.53 4.02
C MET A 151 -7.46 -0.05 4.07
N CYS A 152 -7.12 -0.86 3.08
CA CYS A 152 -5.81 -1.49 2.94
C CYS A 152 -5.22 -1.09 1.59
N PHE A 153 -4.08 -0.40 1.62
CA PHE A 153 -3.39 0.09 0.43
C PHE A 153 -2.11 -0.72 0.24
N VAL A 154 -2.00 -1.37 -0.91
CA VAL A 154 -0.78 -2.07 -1.35
C VAL A 154 -0.41 -1.51 -2.71
N GLY A 155 0.87 -1.22 -2.92
CA GLY A 155 1.28 -0.64 -4.18
C GLY A 155 2.72 -0.94 -4.57
N ASN A 156 3.00 -0.64 -5.83
CA ASN A 156 4.33 -0.55 -6.40
C ASN A 156 4.45 0.80 -7.12
N ARG A 157 5.58 1.03 -7.79
CA ARG A 157 5.87 2.27 -8.53
C ARG A 157 4.80 2.67 -9.55
N GLY A 158 4.07 1.71 -10.13
CA GLY A 158 3.11 1.95 -11.21
C GLY A 158 1.64 1.90 -10.79
N CYS A 159 1.31 1.28 -9.65
CA CYS A 159 -0.07 1.09 -9.23
C CYS A 159 -0.20 0.95 -7.71
N ILE A 160 -1.25 1.57 -7.13
CA ILE A 160 -1.72 1.30 -5.77
C ILE A 160 -3.13 0.69 -5.89
N GLN A 161 -3.34 -0.44 -5.24
CA GLN A 161 -4.62 -1.10 -5.12
C GLN A 161 -5.16 -0.97 -3.70
N ILE A 162 -6.45 -0.63 -3.61
CA ILE A 162 -7.10 -0.28 -2.35
C ILE A 162 -8.27 -1.23 -2.12
N HIS A 163 -8.24 -1.94 -1.00
CA HIS A 163 -9.42 -2.58 -0.45
C HIS A 163 -10.09 -1.61 0.52
N SER A 164 -11.42 -1.51 0.47
CA SER A 164 -12.23 -0.71 1.41
C SER A 164 -13.44 -1.52 1.88
N GLY A 165 -13.40 -2.00 3.12
CA GLY A 165 -14.44 -2.89 3.63
C GLY A 165 -14.02 -3.63 4.89
N PRO A 166 -14.95 -4.41 5.48
CA PRO A 166 -14.61 -5.31 6.56
C PRO A 166 -13.79 -6.48 6.02
N ILE A 167 -12.96 -7.03 6.89
CA ILE A 167 -12.27 -8.31 6.69
C ILE A 167 -12.84 -9.36 7.64
N ARG A 168 -12.75 -10.65 7.30
CA ARG A 168 -13.31 -11.72 8.14
C ARG A 168 -12.35 -12.89 8.37
N SER A 169 -11.87 -13.52 7.31
CA SER A 169 -11.07 -14.74 7.39
C SER A 169 -9.58 -14.43 7.45
N VAL A 170 -9.09 -14.04 8.63
CA VAL A 170 -7.66 -13.86 8.91
C VAL A 170 -7.02 -15.20 9.27
N LYS A 171 -5.96 -15.61 8.56
CA LYS A 171 -5.26 -16.87 8.81
C LYS A 171 -3.74 -16.72 8.74
N PRO A 172 -3.01 -17.03 9.83
CA PRO A 172 -1.56 -17.20 9.76
C PRO A 172 -1.21 -18.51 9.06
N MET A 173 -0.21 -18.49 8.17
CA MET A 173 0.30 -19.67 7.46
C MET A 173 1.82 -19.55 7.30
N GLY A 174 2.57 -20.14 8.23
CA GLY A 174 4.03 -19.98 8.27
C GLY A 174 4.40 -18.50 8.45
N PRO A 175 5.27 -17.92 7.59
CA PRO A 175 5.65 -16.50 7.68
C PRO A 175 4.57 -15.52 7.19
N TRP A 176 3.44 -16.04 6.69
CA TRP A 176 2.38 -15.24 6.10
C TRP A 176 1.25 -14.95 7.09
N ILE A 177 0.73 -13.73 7.03
CA ILE A 177 -0.62 -13.41 7.49
C ILE A 177 -1.52 -13.18 6.27
N ASN A 178 -2.67 -13.85 6.26
CA ASN A 178 -3.56 -13.86 5.09
C ASN A 178 -4.94 -13.34 5.47
N VAL A 179 -5.57 -12.60 4.55
CA VAL A 179 -7.02 -12.40 4.51
C VAL A 179 -7.55 -13.22 3.34
N LEU A 180 -8.52 -14.09 3.57
CA LEU A 180 -9.07 -15.02 2.57
C LEU A 180 -10.60 -14.86 2.47
N ASP A 181 -11.05 -13.63 2.19
CA ASP A 181 -12.47 -13.33 2.03
C ASP A 181 -12.92 -13.51 0.59
N GLU A 182 -14.20 -13.80 0.38
CA GLU A 182 -14.78 -14.11 -0.95
C GLU A 182 -14.36 -13.14 -2.07
N THR A 183 -14.28 -11.85 -1.77
CA THR A 183 -13.94 -10.80 -2.74
C THR A 183 -12.60 -10.11 -2.49
N PHE A 184 -11.87 -10.48 -1.44
CA PHE A 184 -10.60 -9.84 -1.07
C PHE A 184 -9.63 -10.84 -0.47
N HIS A 185 -8.55 -11.08 -1.20
CA HIS A 185 -7.42 -11.87 -0.72
C HIS A 185 -6.21 -10.96 -0.50
N LEU A 186 -5.58 -11.09 0.66
CA LEU A 186 -4.32 -10.44 1.00
C LEU A 186 -3.34 -11.50 1.48
N HIS A 187 -2.11 -11.45 1.00
CA HIS A 187 -1.02 -12.30 1.43
C HIS A 187 0.15 -11.40 1.81
N LEU A 188 0.45 -11.31 3.11
CA LEU A 188 1.50 -10.45 3.64
C LEU A 188 2.60 -11.28 4.31
N ARG A 189 3.84 -11.12 3.83
CA ARG A 189 5.05 -11.65 4.48
C ARG A 189 5.35 -10.84 5.73
N ALA A 190 4.80 -11.26 6.87
CA ALA A 190 4.96 -10.55 8.13
C ALA A 190 6.44 -10.53 8.58
N ASP A 191 7.20 -11.56 8.22
CA ASP A 191 8.64 -11.69 8.47
C ASP A 191 9.52 -10.69 7.68
N HIS A 192 8.98 -10.04 6.65
CA HIS A 192 9.68 -8.99 5.91
C HIS A 192 9.40 -7.58 6.46
N ILE A 193 8.51 -7.45 7.44
CA ILE A 193 8.23 -6.18 8.10
C ILE A 193 9.38 -5.85 9.05
N HIS A 194 10.08 -4.76 8.78
CA HIS A 194 11.14 -4.27 9.65
C HIS A 194 10.64 -3.24 10.67
N GLU A 195 9.78 -2.31 10.24
CA GLU A 195 9.20 -1.28 11.10
C GLU A 195 7.71 -1.12 10.86
N VAL A 196 6.96 -0.89 11.93
CA VAL A 196 5.54 -0.55 11.88
C VAL A 196 5.34 0.78 12.59
N TRP A 197 4.73 1.74 11.91
CA TRP A 197 4.48 3.08 12.45
C TRP A 197 2.99 3.36 12.50
N ALA A 198 2.50 3.88 13.61
CA ALA A 198 1.26 4.63 13.61
C ALA A 198 1.57 6.10 13.31
N VAL A 199 0.84 6.69 12.37
CA VAL A 199 1.12 8.02 11.83
C VAL A 199 -0.16 8.85 11.77
N ARG A 200 -0.17 9.95 12.51
CA ARG A 200 -1.24 10.94 12.57
C ARG A 200 -0.97 12.09 11.60
N LYS A 201 -1.89 12.29 10.66
CA LYS A 201 -1.85 13.39 9.69
C LYS A 201 -3.02 14.34 9.94
N PRO A 202 -2.76 15.62 10.26
CA PRO A 202 -3.81 16.61 10.42
C PRO A 202 -4.65 16.78 9.15
N THR A 203 -5.92 17.13 9.37
CA THR A 203 -6.92 17.43 8.35
C THR A 203 -7.78 18.60 8.84
N LYS A 204 -8.63 19.17 7.99
CA LYS A 204 -9.59 20.22 8.40
C LYS A 204 -10.49 19.78 9.56
N ASP A 205 -10.82 18.49 9.63
CA ASP A 205 -11.81 17.91 10.56
C ASP A 205 -11.16 17.10 11.70
N GLY A 206 -9.89 17.39 12.01
CA GLY A 206 -9.12 16.70 13.05
C GLY A 206 -7.90 16.02 12.48
N HIS A 207 -7.78 14.69 12.62
CA HIS A 207 -6.67 13.95 12.05
C HIS A 207 -7.10 12.57 11.55
N VAL A 208 -6.28 12.04 10.65
CA VAL A 208 -6.37 10.69 10.15
C VAL A 208 -5.13 9.93 10.60
N THR A 209 -5.36 8.77 11.22
CA THR A 209 -4.34 7.87 11.73
C THR A 209 -4.18 6.71 10.75
N SER A 210 -2.94 6.47 10.32
CA SER A 210 -2.59 5.29 9.52
C SER A 210 -1.64 4.38 10.26
N LEU A 211 -1.74 3.08 10.00
CA LEU A 211 -0.63 2.16 10.22
C LEU A 211 0.17 2.03 8.94
N GLU A 212 1.49 2.07 9.04
CA GLU A 212 2.41 2.01 7.91
C GLU A 212 3.50 0.97 8.22
N ALA A 213 3.61 -0.07 7.40
CA ALA A 213 4.63 -1.11 7.54
C ALA A 213 5.71 -0.97 6.46
N TYR A 214 6.97 -1.03 6.88
CA TYR A 214 8.16 -0.83 6.05
C TYR A 214 9.05 -2.05 6.09
N ASP A 215 9.75 -2.32 4.99
CA ASP A 215 10.78 -3.36 4.92
C ASP A 215 12.15 -2.87 5.42
N ALA A 216 13.15 -3.75 5.33
CA ALA A 216 14.52 -3.49 5.76
C ALA A 216 15.17 -2.30 5.02
N ASP A 217 14.82 -2.12 3.74
CA ASP A 217 15.32 -1.08 2.85
C ASP A 217 14.51 0.24 2.99
N GLY A 218 13.50 0.25 3.85
CA GLY A 218 12.66 1.40 4.12
C GLY A 218 11.58 1.66 3.08
N ALA A 219 11.31 0.71 2.18
CA ALA A 219 10.19 0.77 1.27
C ALA A 219 8.89 0.41 1.99
N MET A 220 7.78 1.04 1.60
CA MET A 220 6.47 0.79 2.19
C MET A 220 5.88 -0.50 1.63
N ILE A 221 5.65 -1.48 2.49
CA ILE A 221 5.01 -2.76 2.13
C ILE A 221 3.49 -2.55 2.01
N ILE A 222 2.90 -1.92 3.02
CA ILE A 222 1.44 -1.82 3.17
C ILE A 222 1.09 -0.68 4.14
N GLN A 223 -0.05 -0.03 3.92
CA GLN A 223 -0.61 0.93 4.87
C GLN A 223 -2.12 0.70 5.07
N PHE A 224 -2.59 0.99 6.28
CA PHE A 224 -3.97 0.78 6.70
C PHE A 224 -4.60 2.04 7.29
N PHE A 225 -5.91 2.17 7.10
CA PHE A 225 -6.74 3.22 7.66
C PHE A 225 -8.09 2.64 8.08
N GLY A 226 -8.84 3.34 8.92
CA GLY A 226 -10.27 3.10 9.08
C GLY A 226 -11.01 3.56 7.82
N LYS A 227 -12.02 2.80 7.38
CA LYS A 227 -12.84 3.21 6.22
C LYS A 227 -13.53 4.54 6.51
N ARG A 228 -13.33 5.52 5.62
CA ARG A 228 -13.98 6.84 5.65
C ARG A 228 -14.25 7.34 4.25
N HIS A 229 -15.15 8.30 4.09
CA HIS A 229 -15.26 9.09 2.88
C HIS A 229 -14.41 10.36 2.96
N GLU A 230 -14.13 10.97 1.80
CA GLU A 230 -13.44 12.26 1.75
C GLU A 230 -14.34 13.35 2.37
N GLY A 231 -13.76 14.21 3.22
CA GLY A 231 -14.51 15.18 4.02
C GLY A 231 -15.13 14.63 5.30
N GLU A 232 -14.98 13.32 5.59
CA GLU A 232 -15.34 12.75 6.89
C GLU A 232 -14.09 12.53 7.75
N GLY A 233 -14.26 12.76 9.06
CA GLY A 233 -13.28 12.37 10.07
C GLY A 233 -13.04 10.86 10.09
N GLU A 234 -11.92 10.43 10.66
CA GLU A 234 -11.70 9.00 10.86
C GLU A 234 -12.68 8.41 11.88
N ARG A 235 -12.93 7.11 11.76
CA ARG A 235 -13.80 6.39 12.68
C ARG A 235 -13.16 6.32 14.07
N GLU A 236 -13.96 6.54 15.11
CA GLU A 236 -13.48 6.48 16.50
C GLU A 236 -13.00 5.08 16.90
N ASP A 237 -13.66 4.03 16.39
CA ASP A 237 -13.28 2.63 16.64
C ASP A 237 -11.90 2.30 16.04
N TRP A 238 -11.61 2.81 14.84
CA TRP A 238 -10.29 2.72 14.21
C TRP A 238 -9.23 3.51 15.00
N ARG A 239 -9.52 4.76 15.37
CA ARG A 239 -8.61 5.58 16.16
C ARG A 239 -8.24 4.89 17.46
N PHE A 240 -9.24 4.39 18.18
CA PHE A 240 -9.04 3.65 19.42
C PHE A 240 -8.14 2.44 19.22
N LEU A 241 -8.39 1.64 18.18
CA LEU A 241 -7.55 0.49 17.85
C LEU A 241 -6.10 0.94 17.58
N ALA A 242 -5.89 1.85 16.63
CA ALA A 242 -4.56 2.29 16.20
C ALA A 242 -3.72 2.88 17.35
N GLU A 243 -4.34 3.60 18.29
CA GLU A 243 -3.66 4.22 19.43
C GLU A 243 -3.27 3.22 20.54
N ASN A 244 -3.99 2.08 20.63
CA ASN A 244 -3.82 1.06 21.66
C ASN A 244 -3.13 -0.22 21.16
N LEU A 245 -2.62 -0.21 19.93
CA LEU A 245 -1.80 -1.32 19.44
C LEU A 245 -0.49 -1.45 20.22
N PRO A 246 0.08 -2.67 20.27
CA PRO A 246 1.36 -2.92 20.94
C PRO A 246 2.44 -1.95 20.47
N ARG A 247 3.08 -1.27 21.43
CA ARG A 247 4.20 -0.36 21.18
C ARG A 247 5.50 -1.05 21.54
N ILE A 248 6.58 -0.71 20.84
CA ILE A 248 7.91 -1.09 21.31
C ILE A 248 8.12 -0.41 22.67
N PRO A 249 8.50 -1.13 23.74
CA PRO A 249 8.81 -0.52 25.01
C PRO A 249 9.90 0.53 24.81
N SER A 250 9.59 1.80 25.11
CA SER A 250 10.64 2.82 25.19
C SER A 250 11.66 2.35 26.23
N PRO A 251 12.97 2.40 25.96
CA PRO A 251 13.95 2.23 27.02
C PRO A 251 13.62 3.26 28.10
N THR A 252 13.24 2.80 29.28
CA THR A 252 13.09 3.66 30.45
C THR A 252 14.42 4.36 30.60
N ALA A 253 14.44 5.69 30.46
CA ALA A 253 15.62 6.46 30.83
C ALA A 253 15.94 6.13 32.29
N ALA A 254 17.06 5.45 32.50
CA ALA A 254 17.62 5.18 33.82
C ALA A 254 18.36 6.43 34.33
#